data_AF-A0A7L4RNH8-F1
#
_entry.id   AF-A0A7L4RNH8-F1
#
_cell.length_a   1.000
_cell.length_b   1.000
_cell.length_c   1.000
_cell.angle_alpha   90.00
_cell.angle_beta   90.00
_cell.angle_gamma   90.00
#
_symmetry.space_group_name_H-M   'P 1'
#
loop_
_entity.id
_entity.type
_entity.pdbx_description
1 polymer ?
#
loop_
_entity_poly.entity_id
_entity_poly.type
_entity_poly.pdbx_seq_one_letter_code
_entity_poly.pdbx_strand_id
1 'polypeptide(L)'
;MTQPAGLFALKQLKLLAFFSLIALLAVLSLSTLYAESGAPAVGGNITNLSLGAMLTTTRWFGLWGNASTTGGATNFTSLPGEVNNTDIFYPNFCQGANNYLFAANTSSINWNALARAEPSQVDAFLNVAASASDSGTNTFAFTANYVIGSTVINGVNVTYTKSYVNPQGYDLGLLQDASSGNLIFFTRLNVSGVSFNNSNATYQIMLPVPFGASNASYLFFGNILGTCGNCSYVIQPGWNLVSFCTALANNSIKAVLAPIDGEYLYIMRWDRDADHFEIYSTAAASNPFDTVDVNASYFVYVTRASAVLFNLTGELNPDMNISMAFGWNTPSYPYEFNSTVNKTTASIASVLQYVMKWNVFTNLFEIYSVEAPVKPFSDIFVGEGQFVYVKTPATLEYNRTALA
;
A
#
# COMPACT_ATOMS: atom_id res chain seq x y z
N MET A 1 -83.22 32.26 11.10
CA MET A 1 -82.20 31.86 10.12
C MET A 1 -81.64 30.51 10.52
N THR A 2 -82.23 29.44 10.00
CA THR A 2 -81.78 28.07 10.22
C THR A 2 -80.56 27.82 9.35
N GLN A 3 -79.39 27.67 9.96
CA GLN A 3 -78.19 27.26 9.23
C GLN A 3 -78.48 25.89 8.59
N PRO A 4 -78.22 25.70 7.28
CA PRO A 4 -78.52 24.44 6.61
C PRO A 4 -77.73 23.32 7.28
N ALA A 5 -78.43 22.29 7.75
CA ALA A 5 -77.86 21.16 8.50
C ALA A 5 -76.66 20.50 7.79
N GLY A 6 -76.58 20.61 6.46
CA GLY A 6 -75.45 20.12 5.67
C GLY A 6 -74.12 20.84 5.94
N LEU A 7 -74.13 22.12 6.33
CA LEU A 7 -72.89 22.87 6.58
C LEU A 7 -72.21 22.45 7.89
N PHE A 8 -73.01 22.07 8.89
CA PHE A 8 -72.51 21.60 10.18
C PHE A 8 -71.91 20.19 10.07
N ALA A 9 -72.59 19.29 9.34
CA ALA A 9 -72.09 17.94 9.06
C ALA A 9 -70.76 17.97 8.29
N LEU A 10 -70.62 18.85 7.29
CA LEU A 10 -69.39 18.98 6.51
C LEU A 10 -68.21 19.49 7.35
N LYS A 11 -68.46 20.41 8.30
CA LYS A 11 -67.41 20.89 9.23
C LYS A 11 -66.96 19.79 10.19
N GLN A 12 -67.88 19.00 10.71
CA GLN A 12 -67.52 17.88 11.59
C GLN A 12 -66.78 16.77 10.85
N LEU A 13 -67.15 16.46 9.60
CA LEU A 13 -66.45 15.47 8.78
C LEU A 13 -65.01 15.89 8.46
N LYS A 14 -64.77 17.18 8.15
CA LYS A 14 -63.43 17.72 7.92
C LYS A 14 -62.57 17.69 9.17
N LEU A 15 -63.15 18.00 10.33
CA LEU A 15 -62.45 17.95 11.61
C LEU A 15 -62.07 16.50 11.97
N LEU A 16 -62.97 15.55 11.77
CA LEU A 16 -62.72 14.12 12.01
C LEU A 16 -61.60 13.59 11.10
N ALA A 17 -61.63 13.94 9.81
CA ALA A 17 -60.59 13.55 8.86
C ALA A 17 -59.21 14.13 9.23
N PHE A 18 -59.15 15.37 9.72
CA PHE A 18 -57.91 16.01 10.16
C PHE A 18 -57.33 15.31 11.40
N PHE A 19 -58.15 14.97 12.39
CA PHE A 19 -57.68 14.25 13.58
C PHE A 19 -57.26 12.81 13.26
N SER A 20 -57.96 12.11 12.36
CA SER A 20 -57.55 10.77 11.91
C SER A 20 -56.21 10.80 11.16
N LEU A 21 -55.94 11.84 10.37
CA LEU A 21 -54.66 12.00 9.69
C LEU A 21 -53.52 12.27 10.68
N ILE A 22 -53.74 13.12 11.69
CA ILE A 22 -52.76 13.36 12.76
C ILE A 22 -52.50 12.08 13.56
N ALA A 23 -53.55 11.33 13.91
CA ALA A 23 -53.40 10.06 14.61
C ALA A 23 -52.62 9.02 13.78
N LEU A 24 -52.88 8.94 12.47
CA LEU A 24 -52.14 8.06 11.57
C LEU A 24 -50.66 8.47 11.45
N LEU A 25 -50.38 9.78 11.34
CA LEU A 25 -49.00 10.30 11.34
C LEU A 25 -48.29 10.07 12.67
N ALA A 26 -49.00 10.18 13.80
CA ALA A 26 -48.47 9.84 15.13
C ALA A 26 -48.19 8.34 15.25
N VAL A 27 -49.09 7.47 14.79
CA VAL A 27 -48.89 6.01 14.79
C VAL A 27 -47.74 5.60 13.86
N LEU A 28 -47.61 6.22 12.68
CA LEU A 28 -46.51 5.96 11.75
C LEU A 28 -45.16 6.49 12.23
N SER A 29 -45.14 7.54 13.05
CA SER A 29 -43.91 8.03 13.69
C SER A 29 -43.54 7.26 14.97
N LEU A 30 -44.53 6.63 15.62
CA LEU A 30 -44.32 5.73 16.77
C LEU A 30 -43.98 4.30 16.34
N SER A 31 -44.42 3.84 15.16
CA SER A 31 -44.14 2.48 14.67
C SER A 31 -42.72 2.27 14.17
N THR A 32 -41.93 3.34 14.04
CA THR A 32 -40.48 3.25 13.83
C THR A 32 -39.77 3.27 15.18
N LEU A 33 -39.21 2.13 15.60
CA LEU A 33 -38.31 1.93 16.75
C LEU A 33 -38.94 1.49 18.08
N TYR A 34 -39.76 0.43 18.09
CA TYR A 34 -39.87 -0.42 19.28
C TYR A 34 -39.11 -1.73 19.01
N ALA A 35 -37.84 -1.77 19.40
CA ALA A 35 -37.14 -3.02 19.65
C ALA A 35 -37.40 -3.40 21.12
N GLU A 36 -38.32 -4.34 21.35
CA GLU A 36 -38.50 -4.91 22.68
C GLU A 36 -37.39 -5.94 22.93
N SER A 37 -36.51 -5.67 23.89
CA SER A 37 -35.61 -6.67 24.47
C SER A 37 -35.92 -6.82 25.95
N GLY A 38 -36.30 -8.02 26.39
CA GLY A 38 -36.50 -8.34 27.79
C GLY A 38 -35.32 -9.14 28.34
N ALA A 39 -34.82 -8.76 29.51
CA ALA A 39 -33.94 -9.60 30.31
C ALA A 39 -34.70 -10.01 31.59
N PRO A 40 -34.82 -11.31 31.92
CA PRO A 40 -35.44 -11.72 33.16
C PRO A 40 -34.63 -11.19 34.36
N ALA A 41 -35.23 -10.30 35.14
CA ALA A 41 -34.61 -9.78 36.36
C ALA A 41 -34.85 -10.77 37.51
N VAL A 42 -33.79 -11.09 38.24
CA VAL A 42 -33.87 -11.88 39.49
C VAL A 42 -33.83 -10.89 40.66
N GLY A 43 -34.75 -11.04 41.62
CA GLY A 43 -34.81 -10.16 42.79
C GLY A 43 -33.47 -10.10 43.52
N GLY A 44 -32.94 -8.89 43.71
CA GLY A 44 -31.66 -8.63 44.38
C GLY A 44 -30.45 -8.42 43.46
N ASN A 45 -30.58 -8.60 42.13
CA ASN A 45 -29.51 -8.32 41.15
C ASN A 45 -29.82 -7.08 40.31
N ILE A 46 -28.81 -6.23 40.09
CA ILE A 46 -28.87 -5.12 39.12
C ILE A 46 -28.49 -5.68 37.75
N THR A 47 -29.47 -5.85 36.86
CA THR A 47 -29.22 -6.24 35.46
C THR A 47 -29.00 -4.98 34.63
N ASN A 48 -27.82 -4.84 34.04
CA ASN A 48 -27.54 -3.75 33.10
C ASN A 48 -28.06 -4.12 31.71
N LEU A 49 -28.91 -3.28 31.12
CA LEU A 49 -29.46 -3.46 29.77
C LEU A 49 -28.83 -2.42 28.85
N SER A 50 -28.00 -2.87 27.90
CA SER A 50 -27.43 -2.01 26.86
C SER A 50 -28.26 -2.13 25.58
N LEU A 51 -29.04 -1.11 25.27
CA LEU A 51 -29.79 -1.02 24.02
C LEU A 51 -28.95 -0.28 22.98
N GLY A 52 -28.78 -0.88 21.80
CA GLY A 52 -28.12 -0.25 20.66
C GLY A 52 -29.06 -0.19 19.46
N ALA A 53 -29.10 0.95 18.78
CA ALA A 53 -29.74 1.08 17.48
C ALA A 53 -28.67 1.13 16.39
N MET A 54 -28.86 0.36 15.32
CA MET A 54 -28.03 0.46 14.11
C MET A 54 -28.84 1.23 13.08
N LEU A 55 -28.34 2.40 12.70
CA LEU A 55 -28.94 3.23 11.67
C LEU A 55 -28.05 3.18 10.44
N THR A 56 -28.66 2.94 9.28
CA THR A 56 -27.95 3.10 8.00
C THR A 56 -27.61 4.57 7.83
N THR A 57 -26.33 4.85 7.63
CA THR A 57 -25.85 6.19 7.31
C THR A 57 -26.39 6.66 5.96
N THR A 58 -26.79 7.92 5.87
CA THR A 58 -27.25 8.55 4.62
C THR A 58 -26.17 9.41 3.97
N ARG A 59 -24.96 9.40 4.52
CA ARG A 59 -23.86 10.30 4.15
C ARG A 59 -22.56 9.59 3.80
N TRP A 60 -22.50 8.29 3.97
CA TRP A 60 -21.31 7.48 3.76
C TRP A 60 -21.67 6.24 2.97
N PHE A 61 -20.72 5.71 2.22
CA PHE A 61 -20.79 4.35 1.67
C PHE A 61 -19.49 3.61 1.99
N GLY A 62 -19.54 2.29 1.96
CA GLY A 62 -18.39 1.42 2.19
C GLY A 62 -17.94 0.71 0.91
N LEU A 63 -16.64 0.44 0.83
CA LEU A 63 -16.03 -0.45 -0.15
C LEU A 63 -15.13 -1.45 0.54
N TRP A 64 -15.06 -2.65 -0.02
CA TRP A 64 -14.10 -3.67 0.35
C TRP A 64 -13.78 -4.53 -0.87
N GLY A 65 -12.63 -5.19 -0.86
CA GLY A 65 -12.22 -6.08 -1.94
C GLY A 65 -10.71 -6.26 -2.02
N ASN A 66 -10.24 -6.62 -3.20
CA ASN A 66 -8.82 -6.82 -3.48
C ASN A 66 -8.25 -5.65 -4.29
N ALA A 67 -7.15 -5.09 -3.79
CA ALA A 67 -6.29 -4.18 -4.52
C ALA A 67 -5.35 -5.04 -5.37
N SER A 68 -5.44 -4.91 -6.69
CA SER A 68 -4.69 -5.75 -7.64
C SER A 68 -3.89 -4.89 -8.63
N THR A 69 -2.70 -5.35 -8.98
CA THR A 69 -1.84 -4.72 -10.00
C THR A 69 -2.22 -5.11 -11.42
N THR A 70 -3.08 -6.11 -11.62
CA THR A 70 -3.40 -6.67 -12.95
C THR A 70 -4.81 -6.34 -13.43
N GLY A 71 -5.64 -5.72 -12.60
CA GLY A 71 -7.01 -5.35 -12.94
C GLY A 71 -7.76 -4.72 -11.78
N GLY A 72 -9.01 -4.35 -12.01
CA GLY A 72 -9.88 -3.68 -11.03
C GLY A 72 -10.33 -2.31 -11.50
N ALA A 73 -11.21 -1.68 -10.74
CA ALA A 73 -11.72 -0.35 -11.05
C ALA A 73 -10.70 0.73 -10.65
N THR A 74 -10.53 1.77 -11.48
CA THR A 74 -9.76 2.97 -11.14
C THR A 74 -10.65 4.09 -10.57
N ASN A 75 -11.96 3.94 -10.71
CA ASN A 75 -12.96 4.80 -10.13
C ASN A 75 -14.16 3.98 -9.65
N PHE A 76 -14.94 4.52 -8.72
CA PHE A 76 -16.16 3.87 -8.26
C PHE A 76 -17.21 4.91 -7.87
N THR A 77 -18.48 4.62 -8.20
CA THR A 77 -19.63 5.46 -7.85
C THR A 77 -20.62 4.65 -7.03
N SER A 78 -21.04 5.19 -5.88
CA SER A 78 -21.92 4.49 -4.93
C SER A 78 -23.03 5.39 -4.40
N LEU A 79 -24.14 4.79 -3.97
CA LEU A 79 -25.17 5.48 -3.19
C LEU A 79 -24.80 5.50 -1.70
N PRO A 80 -25.27 6.50 -0.92
CA PRO A 80 -25.12 6.48 0.53
C PRO A 80 -25.80 5.25 1.15
N GLY A 81 -25.20 4.72 2.22
CA GLY A 81 -25.68 3.57 2.98
C GLY A 81 -25.32 2.21 2.39
N GLU A 82 -24.76 2.18 1.18
CA GLU A 82 -24.33 0.94 0.54
C GLU A 82 -22.94 0.50 1.01
N VAL A 83 -22.69 -0.82 0.96
CA VAL A 83 -21.36 -1.41 1.13
C VAL A 83 -21.11 -2.34 -0.04
N ASN A 84 -20.24 -1.93 -0.95
CA ASN A 84 -20.01 -2.62 -2.20
C ASN A 84 -18.71 -3.46 -2.16
N ASN A 85 -18.75 -4.66 -2.77
CA ASN A 85 -17.56 -5.46 -3.03
C ASN A 85 -16.97 -5.05 -4.38
N THR A 86 -15.75 -4.55 -4.40
CA THR A 86 -15.12 -4.06 -5.63
C THR A 86 -13.63 -4.31 -5.55
N ASP A 87 -13.06 -4.92 -6.58
CA ASP A 87 -11.62 -4.98 -6.72
C ASP A 87 -11.12 -3.68 -7.35
N ILE A 88 -10.06 -3.12 -6.79
CA ILE A 88 -9.50 -1.82 -7.21
C ILE A 88 -8.18 -2.05 -7.89
N PHE A 89 -8.00 -1.37 -9.03
CA PHE A 89 -6.71 -1.36 -9.69
C PHE A 89 -5.73 -0.54 -8.86
N TYR A 90 -4.70 -1.21 -8.39
CA TYR A 90 -3.63 -0.65 -7.56
C TYR A 90 -2.32 -0.76 -8.33
N PRO A 91 -1.96 0.24 -9.14
CA PRO A 91 -0.64 0.26 -9.74
C PRO A 91 0.41 0.39 -8.63
N ASN A 92 1.55 -0.28 -8.80
CA ASN A 92 2.71 -0.17 -7.90
C ASN A 92 2.46 -0.67 -6.46
N PHE A 93 1.83 -1.84 -6.30
CA PHE A 93 1.88 -2.57 -5.03
C PHE A 93 3.33 -2.97 -4.71
N CYS A 94 3.88 -2.52 -3.58
CA CYS A 94 5.21 -2.96 -3.13
C CYS A 94 5.07 -3.93 -1.95
N GLN A 95 5.40 -5.21 -2.15
CA GLN A 95 5.44 -6.16 -1.03
C GLN A 95 6.41 -5.69 0.05
N GLY A 96 6.01 -5.79 1.33
CA GLY A 96 6.85 -5.40 2.47
C GLY A 96 6.86 -3.91 2.83
N ALA A 97 6.33 -3.03 1.97
CA ALA A 97 6.14 -1.62 2.28
C ALA A 97 4.78 -1.34 2.92
N ASN A 98 4.63 -0.16 3.54
CA ASN A 98 3.32 0.37 3.89
C ASN A 98 2.57 0.74 2.61
N ASN A 99 1.77 -0.17 2.08
CA ASN A 99 0.91 0.13 0.92
C ASN A 99 -0.36 0.80 1.39
N TYR A 100 -0.69 1.94 0.78
CA TYR A 100 -1.91 2.68 1.06
C TYR A 100 -2.73 2.83 -0.21
N LEU A 101 -4.03 2.54 -0.12
CA LEU A 101 -5.00 2.87 -1.15
C LEU A 101 -5.60 4.22 -0.83
N PHE A 102 -5.47 5.17 -1.76
CA PHE A 102 -6.00 6.51 -1.63
C PHE A 102 -7.24 6.67 -2.51
N ALA A 103 -8.17 7.50 -2.06
CA ALA A 103 -9.40 7.85 -2.74
C ALA A 103 -9.64 9.36 -2.66
N ALA A 104 -9.91 9.98 -3.81
CA ALA A 104 -10.30 11.40 -3.88
C ALA A 104 -11.38 11.61 -4.93
N ASN A 105 -12.21 12.65 -4.78
CA ASN A 105 -13.27 13.00 -5.73
C ASN A 105 -12.77 13.84 -6.92
N THR A 106 -11.46 13.96 -7.08
CA THR A 106 -10.78 14.76 -8.11
C THR A 106 -9.49 14.09 -8.55
N SER A 107 -9.11 14.26 -9.81
CA SER A 107 -7.83 13.77 -10.35
C SER A 107 -6.68 14.74 -10.12
N SER A 108 -6.97 16.00 -9.77
CA SER A 108 -5.97 17.05 -9.56
C SER A 108 -5.59 17.13 -8.09
N ILE A 109 -4.62 16.29 -7.70
CA ILE A 109 -4.04 16.27 -6.36
C ILE A 109 -2.55 16.58 -6.46
N ASN A 110 -2.09 17.59 -5.73
CA ASN A 110 -0.66 17.83 -5.55
C ASN A 110 -0.11 16.94 -4.42
N TRP A 111 0.35 15.75 -4.79
CA TRP A 111 0.89 14.77 -3.82
C TRP A 111 2.14 15.28 -3.07
N ASN A 112 2.88 16.25 -3.61
CA ASN A 112 4.02 16.84 -2.90
C ASN A 112 3.59 17.83 -1.79
N ALA A 113 2.31 18.20 -1.74
CA ALA A 113 1.72 19.11 -0.76
C ALA A 113 0.71 18.41 0.16
N LEU A 114 0.87 17.10 0.40
CA LEU A 114 0.03 16.38 1.36
C LEU A 114 0.15 16.95 2.77
N ALA A 115 -0.99 17.22 3.39
CA ALA A 115 -1.10 17.57 4.80
C ALA A 115 -2.22 16.77 5.45
N ARG A 116 -2.23 16.73 6.79
CA ARG A 116 -3.42 16.24 7.50
C ARG A 116 -4.62 17.13 7.19
N ALA A 117 -5.80 16.54 7.03
CA ALA A 117 -7.05 17.31 7.03
C ALA A 117 -7.69 17.27 8.41
N GLU A 118 -8.43 18.33 8.73
CA GLU A 118 -9.21 18.43 9.96
C GLU A 118 -10.60 17.83 9.73
N PRO A 119 -11.19 17.11 10.70
CA PRO A 119 -12.49 16.45 10.53
C PRO A 119 -13.63 17.43 10.19
N SER A 120 -13.52 18.69 10.62
CA SER A 120 -14.45 19.76 10.28
C SER A 120 -14.53 20.05 8.77
N GLN A 121 -13.52 19.68 8.00
CA GLN A 121 -13.56 19.79 6.54
C GLN A 121 -14.49 18.74 5.93
N VAL A 122 -14.56 17.54 6.51
CA VAL A 122 -15.55 16.51 6.14
C VAL A 122 -16.95 16.95 6.60
N ASP A 123 -17.08 17.57 7.78
CA ASP A 123 -18.36 18.14 8.23
C ASP A 123 -18.90 19.18 7.23
N ALA A 124 -18.03 20.06 6.75
CA ALA A 124 -18.35 21.04 5.72
C ALA A 124 -18.72 20.38 4.38
N PHE A 125 -17.97 19.34 3.97
CA PHE A 125 -18.26 18.57 2.76
C PHE A 125 -19.63 17.87 2.80
N LEU A 126 -20.02 17.39 3.99
CA LEU A 126 -21.31 16.77 4.27
C LEU A 126 -22.43 17.77 4.61
N ASN A 127 -22.09 19.05 4.79
CA ASN A 127 -22.96 20.12 5.30
C ASN A 127 -23.72 19.71 6.58
N VAL A 128 -22.98 19.26 7.59
CA VAL A 128 -23.51 18.84 8.89
C VAL A 128 -22.84 19.57 10.04
N ALA A 129 -23.57 19.68 11.17
CA ALA A 129 -22.95 20.08 12.41
C ALA A 129 -21.99 18.99 12.91
N ALA A 130 -20.89 19.38 13.56
CA ALA A 130 -19.95 18.44 14.17
C ALA A 130 -20.60 17.47 15.17
N SER A 131 -21.74 17.85 15.77
CA SER A 131 -22.52 17.01 16.68
C SER A 131 -23.38 15.94 15.99
N ALA A 132 -23.49 15.94 14.66
CA ALA A 132 -24.24 14.89 13.94
C ALA A 132 -23.52 13.54 14.07
N SER A 133 -24.26 12.45 14.24
CA SER A 133 -23.69 11.12 14.54
C SER A 133 -22.75 10.59 13.45
N ASP A 134 -22.94 11.01 12.21
CA ASP A 134 -22.18 10.66 11.01
C ASP A 134 -21.34 11.84 10.49
N SER A 135 -21.07 12.83 11.34
CA SER A 135 -20.13 13.90 11.05
C SER A 135 -18.71 13.34 10.89
N GLY A 136 -17.86 14.03 10.13
CA GLY A 136 -16.42 13.78 10.13
C GLY A 136 -15.83 13.88 11.53
N THR A 137 -16.22 14.88 12.32
CA THR A 137 -15.75 15.06 13.71
C THR A 137 -16.01 13.83 14.59
N ASN A 138 -17.18 13.22 14.49
CA ASN A 138 -17.50 12.00 15.24
C ASN A 138 -16.95 10.72 14.58
N THR A 139 -16.67 10.75 13.28
CA THR A 139 -16.13 9.60 12.54
C THR A 139 -14.63 9.45 12.80
N PHE A 140 -13.85 10.52 12.65
CA PHE A 140 -12.39 10.52 12.78
C PHE A 140 -11.93 10.94 14.19
N ALA A 141 -12.26 10.11 15.18
CA ALA A 141 -12.05 10.41 16.60
C ALA A 141 -10.63 10.09 17.12
N PHE A 142 -9.76 9.53 16.28
CA PHE A 142 -8.41 9.11 16.68
C PHE A 142 -7.34 9.84 15.85
N THR A 143 -6.09 9.77 16.30
CA THR A 143 -4.95 10.25 15.52
C THR A 143 -3.87 9.18 15.41
N ALA A 144 -3.15 9.16 14.29
CA ALA A 144 -2.00 8.28 14.07
C ALA A 144 -0.94 8.96 13.19
N ASN A 145 0.27 8.40 13.18
CA ASN A 145 1.36 8.86 12.34
C ASN A 145 1.52 7.92 11.14
N TYR A 146 1.73 8.51 9.96
CA TYR A 146 1.86 7.76 8.71
C TYR A 146 3.13 8.16 7.97
N VAL A 147 3.72 7.19 7.29
CA VAL A 147 4.85 7.42 6.37
C VAL A 147 4.32 7.20 4.96
N ILE A 148 4.13 8.29 4.21
CA ILE A 148 3.60 8.25 2.84
C ILE A 148 4.71 8.70 1.90
N GLY A 149 5.18 7.76 1.07
CA GLY A 149 6.42 7.96 0.34
C GLY A 149 7.59 8.15 1.30
N SER A 150 8.34 9.24 1.12
CA SER A 150 9.41 9.67 2.03
C SER A 150 8.96 10.62 3.14
N THR A 151 7.66 11.00 3.17
CA THR A 151 7.15 12.02 4.08
C THR A 151 6.48 11.39 5.31
N VAL A 152 6.87 11.84 6.50
CA VAL A 152 6.18 11.49 7.75
C VAL A 152 5.11 12.54 8.05
N ILE A 153 3.84 12.14 8.07
CA ILE A 153 2.72 13.01 8.44
C ILE A 153 2.26 12.61 9.85
N ASN A 154 2.46 13.51 10.80
CA ASN A 154 2.12 13.28 12.21
C ASN A 154 0.70 13.75 12.55
N GLY A 155 0.02 13.00 13.42
CA GLY A 155 -1.30 13.36 13.94
C GLY A 155 -2.38 13.41 12.85
N VAL A 156 -2.33 12.50 11.89
CA VAL A 156 -3.39 12.31 10.89
C VAL A 156 -4.65 11.85 11.62
N ASN A 157 -5.79 12.48 11.34
CA ASN A 157 -7.07 12.06 11.88
C ASN A 157 -7.50 10.73 11.24
N VAL A 158 -7.86 9.75 12.07
CA VAL A 158 -8.18 8.38 11.63
C VAL A 158 -9.45 7.85 12.28
N THR A 159 -10.06 6.91 11.58
CA THR A 159 -11.09 6.01 12.10
C THR A 159 -10.72 4.58 11.75
N TYR A 160 -11.50 3.62 12.25
CA TYR A 160 -11.29 2.21 11.96
C TYR A 160 -12.57 1.58 11.45
N THR A 161 -12.47 0.80 10.39
CA THR A 161 -13.57 -0.06 9.97
C THR A 161 -13.43 -1.44 10.62
N LYS A 162 -14.56 -1.99 11.07
CA LYS A 162 -14.61 -3.31 11.71
C LYS A 162 -14.32 -4.40 10.69
N SER A 163 -13.38 -5.28 10.98
CA SER A 163 -13.25 -6.58 10.30
C SER A 163 -13.97 -7.67 11.10
N TYR A 164 -14.16 -8.84 10.50
CA TYR A 164 -14.77 -9.98 11.18
C TYR A 164 -13.99 -10.43 12.42
N VAL A 165 -12.65 -10.43 12.33
CA VAL A 165 -11.75 -10.93 13.38
C VAL A 165 -11.18 -9.84 14.29
N ASN A 166 -11.16 -8.59 13.83
CA ASN A 166 -10.57 -7.47 14.55
C ASN A 166 -11.49 -6.22 14.46
N PRO A 167 -11.98 -5.69 15.59
CA PRO A 167 -12.79 -4.47 15.60
C PRO A 167 -12.06 -3.23 15.06
N GLN A 168 -10.73 -3.22 15.06
CA GLN A 168 -9.88 -2.20 14.41
C GLN A 168 -9.16 -2.81 13.20
N GLY A 169 -9.95 -3.39 12.28
CA GLY A 169 -9.42 -4.21 11.19
C GLY A 169 -8.66 -3.41 10.13
N TYR A 170 -9.25 -2.30 9.68
CA TYR A 170 -8.62 -1.42 8.68
C TYR A 170 -8.68 0.01 9.17
N ASP A 171 -7.53 0.68 9.16
CA ASP A 171 -7.46 2.11 9.40
C ASP A 171 -7.97 2.90 8.18
N LEU A 172 -8.65 3.99 8.45
CA LEU A 172 -9.07 4.97 7.46
C LEU A 172 -8.58 6.34 7.89
N GLY A 173 -7.61 6.88 7.18
CA GLY A 173 -7.02 8.18 7.45
C GLY A 173 -7.53 9.30 6.54
N LEU A 174 -7.41 10.53 7.05
CA LEU A 174 -7.89 11.75 6.40
C LEU A 174 -6.74 12.72 6.12
N LEU A 175 -6.50 12.98 4.84
CA LEU A 175 -5.51 13.91 4.33
C LEU A 175 -6.17 14.97 3.44
N GLN A 176 -5.39 15.97 3.08
CA GLN A 176 -5.75 16.94 2.05
C GLN A 176 -4.54 17.30 1.21
N ASP A 177 -4.80 17.74 -0.02
CA ASP A 177 -3.84 18.56 -0.76
C ASP A 177 -3.86 19.98 -0.17
N ALA A 178 -2.78 20.38 0.51
CA ALA A 178 -2.69 21.68 1.16
C ALA A 178 -2.79 22.86 0.17
N SER A 179 -2.55 22.62 -1.12
CA SER A 179 -2.61 23.66 -2.17
C SER A 179 -4.05 23.98 -2.57
N SER A 180 -4.92 22.97 -2.58
CA SER A 180 -6.29 23.05 -3.12
C SER A 180 -7.37 22.87 -2.06
N GLY A 181 -7.04 22.29 -0.91
CA GLY A 181 -7.99 21.87 0.12
C GLY A 181 -8.78 20.61 -0.24
N ASN A 182 -8.43 19.93 -1.34
CA ASN A 182 -9.11 18.71 -1.77
C ASN A 182 -8.88 17.59 -0.75
N LEU A 183 -9.98 16.99 -0.29
CA LEU A 183 -9.95 15.88 0.68
C LEU A 183 -9.47 14.58 0.04
N ILE A 184 -8.65 13.84 0.78
CA ILE A 184 -8.08 12.56 0.38
C ILE A 184 -8.32 11.58 1.52
N PHE A 185 -8.99 10.47 1.20
CA PHE A 185 -9.22 9.37 2.13
C PHE A 185 -8.24 8.25 1.80
N PHE A 186 -7.73 7.55 2.80
CA PHE A 186 -6.85 6.42 2.52
C PHE A 186 -6.98 5.30 3.54
N THR A 187 -6.65 4.08 3.13
CA THR A 187 -6.58 2.91 4.01
C THR A 187 -5.30 2.13 3.74
N ARG A 188 -4.75 1.46 4.75
CA ARG A 188 -3.61 0.56 4.56
C ARG A 188 -4.08 -0.77 3.98
N LEU A 189 -3.34 -1.27 3.00
CA LEU A 189 -3.59 -2.60 2.45
C LEU A 189 -3.08 -3.67 3.42
N ASN A 190 -3.89 -4.71 3.61
CA ASN A 190 -3.61 -5.89 4.40
C ASN A 190 -3.76 -7.14 3.53
N VAL A 191 -2.66 -7.69 3.00
CA VAL A 191 -2.69 -8.81 2.04
C VAL A 191 -3.33 -10.09 2.57
N SER A 192 -3.37 -10.26 3.89
CA SER A 192 -4.03 -11.37 4.58
C SER A 192 -5.26 -10.91 5.35
N GLY A 193 -5.83 -9.78 4.94
CA GLY A 193 -6.97 -9.16 5.58
C GLY A 193 -8.27 -9.96 5.38
N VAL A 194 -9.13 -9.85 6.37
CA VAL A 194 -10.51 -10.35 6.31
C VAL A 194 -11.42 -9.14 6.45
N SER A 195 -12.44 -9.01 5.61
CA SER A 195 -13.40 -7.90 5.67
C SER A 195 -14.40 -8.08 6.83
N PHE A 196 -15.32 -7.14 6.98
CA PHE A 196 -16.41 -7.19 7.97
C PHE A 196 -17.31 -8.44 7.86
N ASN A 197 -17.40 -9.08 6.68
CA ASN A 197 -18.29 -10.21 6.42
C ASN A 197 -17.59 -11.57 6.36
N ASN A 198 -16.39 -11.67 6.94
CA ASN A 198 -15.55 -12.88 6.93
C ASN A 198 -15.06 -13.34 5.55
N SER A 199 -15.03 -12.44 4.57
CA SER A 199 -14.42 -12.71 3.26
C SER A 199 -12.98 -12.18 3.22
N ASN A 200 -12.12 -12.82 2.44
CA ASN A 200 -10.78 -12.28 2.18
C ASN A 200 -10.90 -10.92 1.48
N ALA A 201 -10.17 -9.94 1.98
CA ALA A 201 -10.11 -8.61 1.40
C ALA A 201 -8.76 -8.00 1.73
N THR A 202 -8.16 -7.32 0.76
CA THR A 202 -6.92 -6.58 1.01
C THR A 202 -7.17 -5.19 1.56
N TYR A 203 -8.38 -4.66 1.41
CA TYR A 203 -8.74 -3.33 1.86
C TYR A 203 -10.21 -3.24 2.28
N GLN A 204 -10.51 -2.28 3.14
CA GLN A 204 -11.86 -1.85 3.47
C GLN A 204 -11.84 -0.34 3.79
N ILE A 205 -12.71 0.43 3.14
CA ILE A 205 -12.72 1.90 3.24
C ILE A 205 -14.16 2.42 3.29
N MET A 206 -14.39 3.53 3.99
CA MET A 206 -15.64 4.29 3.94
C MET A 206 -15.37 5.67 3.33
N LEU A 207 -16.29 6.14 2.50
CA LEU A 207 -16.15 7.39 1.76
C LEU A 207 -17.43 8.22 1.88
N PRO A 208 -17.31 9.55 2.09
CA PRO A 208 -18.48 10.40 2.25
C PRO A 208 -19.15 10.70 0.90
N VAL A 209 -20.47 10.90 0.94
CA VAL A 209 -21.26 11.39 -0.19
C VAL A 209 -21.53 12.88 0.01
N PRO A 210 -21.15 13.77 -0.93
CA PRO A 210 -21.36 15.21 -0.78
C PRO A 210 -22.81 15.57 -0.47
N PHE A 211 -23.01 16.64 0.30
CA PHE A 211 -24.36 17.12 0.62
C PHE A 211 -25.21 17.35 -0.63
N GLY A 212 -26.43 16.82 -0.62
CA GLY A 212 -27.39 16.96 -1.72
C GLY A 212 -27.11 16.10 -2.94
N ALA A 213 -26.01 15.33 -2.96
CA ALA A 213 -25.72 14.38 -4.02
C ALA A 213 -26.46 13.06 -3.78
N SER A 214 -26.97 12.44 -4.85
CA SER A 214 -27.57 11.11 -4.79
C SER A 214 -26.54 9.99 -4.77
N ASN A 215 -25.31 10.28 -5.21
CA ASN A 215 -24.17 9.38 -5.24
C ASN A 215 -22.86 10.18 -5.12
N ALA A 216 -21.75 9.49 -4.94
CA ALA A 216 -20.43 10.07 -5.06
C ALA A 216 -19.52 9.18 -5.89
N SER A 217 -18.67 9.81 -6.69
CA SER A 217 -17.62 9.13 -7.46
C SER A 217 -16.25 9.46 -6.88
N TYR A 218 -15.44 8.42 -6.69
CA TYR A 218 -14.06 8.55 -6.23
C TYR A 218 -13.11 7.90 -7.23
N LEU A 219 -11.98 8.56 -7.45
CA LEU A 219 -10.82 8.03 -8.14
C LEU A 219 -9.90 7.37 -7.11
N PHE A 220 -9.33 6.23 -7.49
CA PHE A 220 -8.40 5.48 -6.66
C PHE A 220 -6.97 5.64 -7.14
N PHE A 221 -6.07 5.80 -6.19
CA PHE A 221 -4.65 5.96 -6.45
C PHE A 221 -3.87 4.92 -5.62
N GLY A 222 -3.01 4.17 -6.32
CA GLY A 222 -2.02 3.29 -5.71
C GLY A 222 -0.69 4.03 -5.56
N ASN A 223 0.06 3.65 -4.53
CA ASN A 223 1.36 4.17 -4.12
C ASN A 223 1.93 5.33 -4.97
N ILE A 224 1.59 6.54 -4.54
CA ILE A 224 1.62 7.79 -5.34
C ILE A 224 2.83 8.66 -5.03
N LEU A 225 3.51 8.35 -3.91
CA LEU A 225 4.69 9.05 -3.42
C LEU A 225 5.83 8.10 -3.01
N GLY A 226 5.58 6.78 -3.02
CA GLY A 226 6.58 5.79 -2.68
C GLY A 226 7.33 5.34 -3.92
N THR A 227 8.62 5.68 -3.94
CA THR A 227 9.68 4.86 -4.51
C THR A 227 9.52 3.44 -3.98
N CYS A 228 8.79 2.59 -4.71
CA CYS A 228 8.67 1.18 -4.36
C CYS A 228 10.04 0.46 -4.45
N GLY A 229 11.09 1.10 -4.97
CA GLY A 229 12.47 0.62 -4.95
C GLY A 229 13.24 0.99 -3.68
N ASN A 230 12.58 1.21 -2.54
CA ASN A 230 13.31 1.22 -1.28
C ASN A 230 13.81 -0.19 -0.99
N CYS A 231 15.08 -0.41 -1.22
CA CYS A 231 15.74 -1.67 -0.97
C CYS A 231 16.72 -1.52 0.18
N SER A 232 16.64 -2.46 1.12
CA SER A 232 17.47 -2.48 2.31
C SER A 232 18.12 -3.84 2.48
N TYR A 233 19.45 -3.86 2.57
CA TYR A 233 20.22 -5.08 2.84
C TYR A 233 21.42 -4.75 3.73
N VAL A 234 22.00 -5.79 4.34
CA VAL A 234 23.13 -5.62 5.25
C VAL A 234 24.43 -5.74 4.47
N ILE A 235 25.26 -4.71 4.54
CA ILE A 235 26.64 -4.76 4.06
C ILE A 235 27.56 -5.04 5.24
N GLN A 236 28.47 -6.01 5.08
CA GLN A 236 29.42 -6.43 6.10
C GLN A 236 30.77 -5.72 5.93
N PRO A 237 31.63 -5.68 6.96
CA PRO A 237 33.03 -5.31 6.81
C PRO A 237 33.75 -6.18 5.76
N GLY A 238 34.63 -5.58 4.95
CA GLY A 238 35.39 -6.29 3.92
C GLY A 238 34.69 -6.35 2.56
N TRP A 239 34.94 -7.43 1.81
CA TRP A 239 34.40 -7.60 0.45
C TRP A 239 32.94 -8.04 0.47
N ASN A 240 32.10 -7.33 -0.27
CA ASN A 240 30.70 -7.67 -0.48
C ASN A 240 30.43 -7.69 -1.99
N LEU A 241 29.78 -8.73 -2.50
CA LEU A 241 29.28 -8.76 -3.87
C LEU A 241 27.83 -8.31 -3.85
N VAL A 242 27.54 -7.14 -4.44
CA VAL A 242 26.25 -6.45 -4.36
C VAL A 242 25.59 -6.29 -5.73
N SER A 243 24.27 -6.41 -5.77
CA SER A 243 23.42 -5.96 -6.88
C SER A 243 22.54 -4.80 -6.41
N PHE A 244 22.27 -3.84 -7.29
CA PHE A 244 21.36 -2.75 -6.98
C PHE A 244 19.92 -3.14 -7.29
N CYS A 245 19.12 -3.20 -6.23
CA CYS A 245 17.74 -3.71 -6.20
C CYS A 245 16.68 -2.64 -6.49
N THR A 246 17.07 -1.49 -7.04
CA THR A 246 16.18 -0.38 -7.39
C THR A 246 16.70 0.36 -8.61
N ALA A 247 15.78 0.92 -9.41
CA ALA A 247 16.11 1.82 -10.49
C ALA A 247 16.56 3.17 -9.91
N LEU A 248 17.86 3.42 -9.99
CA LEU A 248 18.50 4.59 -9.41
C LEU A 248 18.29 5.82 -10.31
N ALA A 249 17.76 6.92 -9.75
CA ALA A 249 17.65 8.19 -10.47
C ALA A 249 19.02 8.83 -10.76
N ASN A 250 20.01 8.56 -9.91
CA ASN A 250 21.40 8.97 -10.07
C ASN A 250 22.30 7.77 -9.84
N ASN A 251 22.92 7.28 -10.91
CA ASN A 251 23.78 6.10 -10.89
C ASN A 251 25.26 6.42 -10.65
N SER A 252 25.63 7.64 -10.27
CA SER A 252 27.02 7.92 -9.87
C SER A 252 27.37 7.13 -8.61
N ILE A 253 28.58 6.58 -8.55
CA ILE A 253 29.06 5.80 -7.39
C ILE A 253 28.87 6.58 -6.08
N LYS A 254 29.17 7.89 -6.12
CA LYS A 254 29.01 8.77 -4.97
C LYS A 254 27.56 8.87 -4.48
N ALA A 255 26.59 8.97 -5.39
CA ALA A 255 25.18 9.03 -5.02
C ALA A 255 24.69 7.68 -4.49
N VAL A 256 25.08 6.59 -5.14
CA VAL A 256 24.63 5.22 -4.82
C VAL A 256 25.20 4.76 -3.48
N LEU A 257 26.49 4.98 -3.24
CA LEU A 257 27.16 4.60 -1.99
C LEU A 257 27.13 5.70 -0.92
N ALA A 258 26.32 6.75 -1.11
CA ALA A 258 26.13 7.80 -0.11
C ALA A 258 25.83 7.27 1.32
N PRO A 259 25.05 6.18 1.52
CA PRO A 259 24.82 5.63 2.86
C PRO A 259 26.08 5.14 3.60
N ILE A 260 27.17 4.88 2.86
CA ILE A 260 28.47 4.45 3.40
C ILE A 260 29.61 5.37 2.92
N ASP A 261 29.31 6.63 2.62
CA ASP A 261 30.32 7.58 2.12
C ASP A 261 31.50 7.70 3.09
N GLY A 262 32.72 7.63 2.56
CA GLY A 262 33.96 7.57 3.34
C GLY A 262 34.25 6.22 4.02
N GLU A 263 33.38 5.23 3.92
CA GLU A 263 33.51 3.91 4.56
C GLU A 263 33.73 2.76 3.55
N TYR A 264 34.10 3.08 2.32
CA TYR A 264 34.54 2.13 1.30
C TYR A 264 35.82 2.61 0.61
N LEU A 265 36.62 1.68 0.08
CA LEU A 265 37.90 2.00 -0.56
C LEU A 265 37.97 1.57 -2.03
N TYR A 266 37.41 0.40 -2.34
CA TYR A 266 37.47 -0.20 -3.67
C TYR A 266 36.10 -0.64 -4.15
N ILE A 267 35.86 -0.48 -5.44
CA ILE A 267 34.73 -1.08 -6.13
C ILE A 267 35.27 -1.80 -7.36
N MET A 268 34.87 -3.05 -7.58
CA MET A 268 35.29 -3.81 -8.75
C MET A 268 34.06 -4.20 -9.57
N ARG A 269 34.15 -4.03 -10.88
CA ARG A 269 33.19 -4.57 -11.84
C ARG A 269 33.91 -5.50 -12.82
N TRP A 270 33.23 -6.56 -13.21
CA TRP A 270 33.77 -7.50 -14.18
C TRP A 270 33.59 -6.93 -15.60
N ASP A 271 34.69 -6.63 -16.27
CA ASP A 271 34.69 -6.36 -17.70
C ASP A 271 34.77 -7.70 -18.44
N ARG A 272 33.62 -8.11 -18.96
CA ARG A 272 33.49 -9.36 -19.71
C ARG A 272 34.26 -9.34 -21.02
N ASP A 273 34.28 -8.21 -21.72
CA ASP A 273 34.87 -8.16 -23.06
C ASP A 273 36.40 -8.18 -22.97
N ALA A 274 36.95 -7.68 -21.86
CA ALA A 274 38.37 -7.72 -21.56
C ALA A 274 38.81 -8.81 -20.55
N ASP A 275 37.89 -9.67 -20.09
CA ASP A 275 38.10 -10.81 -19.19
C ASP A 275 38.89 -10.46 -17.90
N HIS A 276 38.61 -9.29 -17.31
CA HIS A 276 39.26 -8.86 -16.05
C HIS A 276 38.37 -7.93 -15.22
N PHE A 277 38.78 -7.65 -13.99
CA PHE A 277 38.12 -6.65 -13.15
C PHE A 277 38.67 -5.25 -13.40
N GLU A 278 37.79 -4.31 -13.70
CA GLU A 278 38.09 -2.89 -13.57
C GLU A 278 37.92 -2.47 -12.12
N ILE A 279 38.83 -1.63 -11.63
CA ILE A 279 38.89 -1.24 -10.22
C ILE A 279 38.73 0.27 -10.10
N TYR A 280 37.68 0.68 -9.40
CA TYR A 280 37.53 2.02 -8.84
C TYR A 280 38.20 2.06 -7.46
N SER A 281 38.94 3.14 -7.20
CA SER A 281 39.49 3.46 -5.88
C SER A 281 39.20 4.92 -5.51
N THR A 282 38.81 5.15 -4.26
CA THR A 282 38.61 6.51 -3.72
C THR A 282 39.91 7.32 -3.64
N ALA A 283 41.07 6.66 -3.71
CA ALA A 283 42.39 7.30 -3.68
C ALA A 283 43.03 7.48 -5.07
N ALA A 284 42.42 6.94 -6.14
CA ALA A 284 42.97 7.07 -7.48
C ALA A 284 42.77 8.48 -8.04
N ALA A 285 43.77 8.99 -8.78
CA ALA A 285 43.66 10.29 -9.46
C ALA A 285 42.63 10.26 -10.60
N SER A 286 42.43 9.09 -11.22
CA SER A 286 41.40 8.82 -12.22
C SER A 286 40.94 7.39 -12.07
N ASN A 287 39.63 7.17 -12.22
CA ASN A 287 39.03 5.83 -12.18
C ASN A 287 38.56 5.41 -13.57
N PRO A 288 38.54 4.10 -13.88
CA PRO A 288 38.06 3.58 -15.18
C PRO A 288 36.54 3.77 -15.37
N PHE A 289 35.80 3.95 -14.28
CA PHE A 289 34.38 4.24 -14.27
C PHE A 289 34.01 5.08 -13.04
N ASP A 290 32.89 5.81 -13.09
CA ASP A 290 32.38 6.66 -12.00
C ASP A 290 30.88 6.49 -11.75
N THR A 291 30.25 5.62 -12.54
CA THR A 291 28.83 5.28 -12.50
C THR A 291 28.64 3.77 -12.39
N VAL A 292 27.55 3.36 -11.75
CA VAL A 292 27.11 1.97 -11.70
C VAL A 292 26.15 1.69 -12.86
N ASP A 293 26.27 0.49 -13.41
CA ASP A 293 25.33 -0.12 -14.33
C ASP A 293 24.33 -0.92 -13.49
N VAL A 294 23.06 -0.57 -13.58
CA VAL A 294 21.99 -1.26 -12.85
C VAL A 294 21.77 -2.70 -13.32
N ASN A 295 22.42 -3.10 -14.43
CA ASN A 295 22.44 -4.47 -14.96
C ASN A 295 23.71 -5.25 -14.58
N ALA A 296 24.58 -4.73 -13.71
CA ALA A 296 25.80 -5.40 -13.26
C ALA A 296 25.92 -5.56 -11.73
N SER A 297 26.47 -6.70 -11.28
CA SER A 297 26.90 -6.89 -9.89
C SER A 297 28.29 -6.28 -9.65
N TYR A 298 28.53 -5.78 -8.43
CA TYR A 298 29.77 -5.10 -8.03
C TYR A 298 30.37 -5.71 -6.77
N PHE A 299 31.69 -5.85 -6.74
CA PHE A 299 32.38 -6.03 -5.46
C PHE A 299 32.61 -4.66 -4.82
N VAL A 300 32.24 -4.51 -3.56
CA VAL A 300 32.48 -3.29 -2.76
C VAL A 300 33.29 -3.67 -1.53
N TYR A 301 34.45 -3.05 -1.35
CA TYR A 301 35.27 -3.22 -0.14
C TYR A 301 34.95 -2.14 0.89
N VAL A 302 34.31 -2.55 1.97
CA VAL A 302 33.89 -1.69 3.08
C VAL A 302 34.92 -1.72 4.20
N THR A 303 35.35 -0.54 4.65
CA THR A 303 36.42 -0.35 5.65
C THR A 303 35.89 -0.21 7.07
N ARG A 304 34.59 0.01 7.25
CA ARG A 304 33.95 0.08 8.57
C ARG A 304 34.06 -1.26 9.31
N ALA A 305 34.22 -1.20 10.64
CA ALA A 305 34.42 -2.37 11.51
C ALA A 305 33.14 -3.17 11.84
N SER A 306 31.96 -2.68 11.51
CA SER A 306 30.67 -3.32 11.82
C SER A 306 29.74 -3.28 10.63
N ALA A 307 28.83 -4.25 10.57
CA ALA A 307 27.81 -4.31 9.54
C ALA A 307 26.93 -3.06 9.55
N VAL A 308 26.40 -2.67 8.38
CA VAL A 308 25.53 -1.51 8.22
C VAL A 308 24.31 -1.89 7.39
N LEU A 309 23.14 -1.38 7.79
CA LEU A 309 21.94 -1.46 6.98
C LEU A 309 22.06 -0.44 5.84
N PHE A 310 22.21 -0.94 4.63
CA PHE A 310 22.38 -0.16 3.42
C PHE A 310 21.01 0.08 2.78
N ASN A 311 20.55 1.33 2.81
CA ASN A 311 19.24 1.74 2.30
C ASN A 311 19.43 2.49 0.98
N LEU A 312 18.89 1.92 -0.08
CA LEU A 312 18.79 2.57 -1.38
C LEU A 312 17.35 3.00 -1.60
N THR A 313 17.19 4.20 -2.13
CA THR A 313 15.90 4.76 -2.52
C THR A 313 15.91 5.01 -4.01
N GLY A 314 14.93 4.46 -4.71
CA GLY A 314 14.75 4.66 -6.14
C GLY A 314 13.45 4.05 -6.64
N GLU A 315 13.26 4.09 -7.94
CA GLU A 315 12.07 3.50 -8.56
C GLU A 315 12.17 1.97 -8.61
N LEU A 316 11.06 1.33 -8.92
CA LEU A 316 11.03 -0.09 -9.23
C LEU A 316 11.79 -0.36 -10.52
N ASN A 317 12.44 -1.51 -10.61
CA ASN A 317 12.99 -1.91 -11.89
C ASN A 317 11.85 -2.35 -12.81
N PRO A 318 11.77 -1.85 -14.05
CA PRO A 318 10.83 -2.39 -15.03
C PRO A 318 11.22 -3.83 -15.37
N ASP A 319 10.30 -4.57 -16.00
CA ASP A 319 10.65 -5.82 -16.67
C ASP A 319 11.80 -5.55 -17.66
N MET A 320 12.81 -6.40 -17.66
CA MET A 320 14.01 -6.19 -18.47
C MET A 320 14.63 -7.49 -18.96
N ASN A 321 15.35 -7.37 -20.07
CA ASN A 321 16.06 -8.47 -20.70
C ASN A 321 17.57 -8.19 -20.61
N ILE A 322 18.29 -9.10 -19.95
CA ILE A 322 19.73 -9.01 -19.76
C ILE A 322 20.40 -9.99 -20.72
N SER A 323 21.15 -9.47 -21.68
CA SER A 323 21.89 -10.27 -22.66
C SER A 323 23.09 -10.95 -22.00
N MET A 324 23.13 -12.27 -22.07
CA MET A 324 24.18 -13.12 -21.54
C MET A 324 25.07 -13.61 -22.67
N ALA A 325 26.39 -13.46 -22.54
CA ALA A 325 27.35 -14.07 -23.46
C ALA A 325 27.74 -15.47 -22.97
N PHE A 326 28.35 -16.26 -23.86
CA PHE A 326 29.02 -17.49 -23.47
C PHE A 326 30.03 -17.22 -22.34
N GLY A 327 30.01 -18.05 -21.29
CA GLY A 327 30.93 -17.92 -20.16
C GLY A 327 30.33 -17.17 -18.97
N TRP A 328 31.19 -16.50 -18.20
CA TRP A 328 30.83 -15.79 -16.98
C TRP A 328 30.21 -14.42 -17.29
N ASN A 329 29.10 -14.14 -16.62
CA ASN A 329 28.39 -12.87 -16.64
C ASN A 329 28.11 -12.44 -15.20
N THR A 330 28.04 -11.14 -14.94
CA THR A 330 27.72 -10.57 -13.62
C THR A 330 26.41 -9.79 -13.68
N PRO A 331 25.27 -10.43 -14.01
CA PRO A 331 24.01 -9.70 -14.10
C PRO A 331 23.70 -9.10 -12.71
N SER A 332 23.41 -7.81 -12.67
CA SER A 332 22.56 -7.28 -11.60
C SER A 332 21.20 -7.86 -11.89
N TYR A 333 20.75 -8.71 -11.00
CA TYR A 333 19.34 -9.02 -10.96
C TYR A 333 18.76 -8.08 -9.91
N PRO A 334 17.83 -7.20 -10.27
CA PRO A 334 17.23 -6.29 -9.31
C PRO A 334 16.31 -7.08 -8.38
N TYR A 335 16.94 -7.74 -7.40
CA TYR A 335 16.30 -8.50 -6.34
C TYR A 335 15.58 -7.52 -5.42
N GLU A 336 14.39 -7.08 -5.82
CA GLU A 336 13.49 -6.31 -4.96
C GLU A 336 13.03 -7.13 -3.74
N PHE A 337 13.21 -8.46 -3.80
CA PHE A 337 12.88 -9.43 -2.76
C PHE A 337 13.79 -10.66 -2.87
N ASN A 338 13.79 -11.47 -1.82
CA ASN A 338 14.49 -12.76 -1.80
C ASN A 338 13.86 -13.72 -2.81
N SER A 339 14.68 -14.45 -3.56
CA SER A 339 14.21 -15.43 -4.54
C SER A 339 15.06 -16.70 -4.51
N THR A 340 14.79 -17.63 -5.42
CA THR A 340 15.56 -18.87 -5.58
C THR A 340 16.27 -18.87 -6.92
N VAL A 341 17.42 -19.54 -7.01
CA VAL A 341 18.18 -19.71 -8.25
C VAL A 341 17.27 -20.18 -9.38
N ASN A 342 16.43 -21.19 -9.14
CA ASN A 342 15.53 -21.75 -10.15
C ASN A 342 14.54 -20.73 -10.71
N LYS A 343 13.95 -19.87 -9.85
CA LYS A 343 13.04 -18.81 -10.32
C LYS A 343 13.80 -17.77 -11.13
N THR A 344 14.96 -17.34 -10.63
CA THR A 344 15.68 -16.20 -11.18
C THR A 344 16.36 -16.51 -12.49
N THR A 345 16.73 -17.78 -12.72
CA THR A 345 17.36 -18.23 -13.96
C THR A 345 16.42 -19.03 -14.86
N ALA A 346 15.10 -18.95 -14.63
CA ALA A 346 14.13 -19.78 -15.35
C ALA A 346 14.23 -19.64 -16.88
N SER A 347 14.39 -18.41 -17.39
CA SER A 347 14.49 -18.14 -18.83
C SER A 347 15.76 -18.70 -19.48
N ILE A 348 16.80 -18.98 -18.68
CA ILE A 348 18.09 -19.52 -19.15
C ILE A 348 18.38 -20.92 -18.62
N ALA A 349 17.38 -21.60 -18.04
CA ALA A 349 17.59 -22.87 -17.33
C ALA A 349 18.24 -23.96 -18.20
N SER A 350 17.97 -23.99 -19.51
CA SER A 350 18.53 -24.97 -20.44
C SER A 350 20.02 -24.75 -20.76
N VAL A 351 20.52 -23.52 -20.59
CA VAL A 351 21.89 -23.13 -20.92
C VAL A 351 22.74 -22.79 -19.69
N LEU A 352 22.10 -22.61 -18.52
CA LEU A 352 22.76 -22.38 -17.24
C LEU A 352 23.64 -23.57 -16.84
N GLN A 353 24.84 -23.29 -16.33
CA GLN A 353 25.72 -24.31 -15.75
C GLN A 353 26.03 -24.03 -14.28
N TYR A 354 26.36 -22.78 -13.96
CA TYR A 354 26.76 -22.36 -12.62
C TYR A 354 26.13 -21.02 -12.22
N VAL A 355 25.83 -20.88 -10.93
CA VAL A 355 25.64 -19.59 -10.28
C VAL A 355 26.62 -19.51 -9.10
N MET A 356 27.32 -18.41 -8.95
CA MET A 356 28.21 -18.18 -7.82
C MET A 356 27.79 -16.93 -7.06
N LYS A 357 27.90 -17.00 -5.74
CA LYS A 357 27.77 -15.82 -4.87
C LYS A 357 28.91 -15.75 -3.88
N TRP A 358 29.17 -14.55 -3.38
CA TRP A 358 30.25 -14.31 -2.42
C TRP A 358 29.77 -14.52 -0.99
N ASN A 359 30.40 -15.44 -0.27
CA ASN A 359 30.16 -15.58 1.16
C ASN A 359 31.12 -14.67 1.92
N VAL A 360 30.59 -13.57 2.44
CA VAL A 360 31.37 -12.54 3.14
C VAL A 360 31.97 -13.01 4.48
N PHE A 361 31.40 -14.03 5.10
CA PHE A 361 31.94 -14.57 6.36
C PHE A 361 33.15 -15.47 6.14
N THR A 362 33.16 -16.23 5.05
CA THR A 362 34.26 -17.13 4.71
C THR A 362 35.27 -16.51 3.74
N ASN A 363 34.91 -15.39 3.09
CA ASN A 363 35.64 -14.78 1.99
C ASN A 363 35.92 -15.76 0.84
N LEU A 364 34.91 -16.58 0.51
CA LEU A 364 34.98 -17.57 -0.57
C LEU A 364 33.71 -17.51 -1.42
N PHE A 365 33.83 -17.93 -2.68
CA PHE A 365 32.67 -18.17 -3.53
C PHE A 365 31.97 -19.48 -3.13
N GLU A 366 30.65 -19.40 -3.02
CA GLU A 366 29.78 -20.57 -3.02
C GLU A 366 29.29 -20.80 -4.45
N ILE A 367 29.33 -22.06 -4.90
CA ILE A 367 29.02 -22.41 -6.29
C ILE A 367 27.80 -23.33 -6.33
N TYR A 368 26.70 -22.81 -6.86
CA TYR A 368 25.57 -23.60 -7.32
C TYR A 368 25.91 -24.21 -8.69
N SER A 369 25.93 -25.53 -8.78
CA SER A 369 25.97 -26.23 -10.06
C SER A 369 24.64 -26.93 -10.30
N VAL A 370 24.09 -26.77 -11.51
CA VAL A 370 22.83 -27.40 -11.90
C VAL A 370 22.90 -28.92 -11.73
N GLU A 371 24.04 -29.51 -12.07
CA GLU A 371 24.30 -30.96 -12.05
C GLU A 371 24.76 -31.49 -10.68
N ALA A 372 25.10 -30.63 -9.72
CA ALA A 372 25.56 -31.09 -8.42
C ALA A 372 24.43 -31.75 -7.61
N PRO A 373 24.70 -32.89 -6.94
CA PRO A 373 23.71 -33.59 -6.13
C PRO A 373 23.32 -32.81 -4.87
N VAL A 374 24.27 -32.04 -4.32
CA VAL A 374 24.05 -31.12 -3.20
C VAL A 374 24.47 -29.73 -3.64
N LYS A 375 23.58 -28.76 -3.44
CA LYS A 375 23.80 -27.36 -3.80
C LYS A 375 24.05 -26.57 -2.50
N PRO A 376 25.14 -25.79 -2.39
CA PRO A 376 25.49 -25.08 -1.15
C PRO A 376 24.48 -24.00 -0.77
N PHE A 377 23.72 -23.48 -1.74
CA PHE A 377 22.60 -22.58 -1.54
C PHE A 377 21.52 -22.85 -2.58
N SER A 378 20.29 -22.42 -2.31
CA SER A 378 19.20 -22.33 -3.30
C SER A 378 18.64 -20.91 -3.43
N ASP A 379 18.92 -20.07 -2.43
CA ASP A 379 18.30 -18.78 -2.24
C ASP A 379 19.29 -17.66 -2.56
N ILE A 380 18.75 -16.60 -3.14
CA ILE A 380 19.46 -15.34 -3.40
C ILE A 380 18.71 -14.24 -2.69
N PHE A 381 19.40 -13.58 -1.77
CA PHE A 381 18.83 -12.54 -0.94
C PHE A 381 18.87 -11.18 -1.63
N VAL A 382 17.94 -10.30 -1.23
CA VAL A 382 17.92 -8.90 -1.66
C VAL A 382 19.30 -8.25 -1.50
N GLY A 383 19.77 -7.58 -2.56
CA GLY A 383 21.07 -6.92 -2.60
C GLY A 383 22.28 -7.83 -2.86
N GLU A 384 22.15 -9.16 -2.82
CA GLU A 384 23.26 -10.06 -3.18
C GLU A 384 23.58 -9.96 -4.68
N GLY A 385 24.86 -9.78 -4.99
CA GLY A 385 25.37 -9.93 -6.35
C GLY A 385 25.76 -11.38 -6.65
N GLN A 386 25.87 -11.69 -7.94
CA GLN A 386 26.16 -13.04 -8.41
C GLN A 386 26.96 -13.05 -9.71
N PHE A 387 27.61 -14.19 -9.95
CA PHE A 387 28.14 -14.57 -11.26
C PHE A 387 27.29 -15.71 -11.82
N VAL A 388 26.98 -15.65 -13.11
CA VAL A 388 26.20 -16.65 -13.82
C VAL A 388 27.00 -17.14 -15.01
N TYR A 389 27.19 -18.46 -15.11
CA TYR A 389 27.83 -19.09 -16.25
C TYR A 389 26.80 -19.73 -17.18
N VAL A 390 26.83 -19.34 -18.45
CA VAL A 390 25.99 -19.94 -19.51
C VAL A 390 26.82 -20.61 -20.59
N LYS A 391 26.37 -21.77 -21.06
CA LYS A 391 27.05 -22.59 -22.07
C LYS A 391 26.91 -22.09 -23.50
N THR A 392 25.96 -21.19 -23.73
CA THR A 392 25.72 -20.49 -25.01
C THR A 392 25.10 -19.13 -24.70
N PRO A 393 25.25 -18.12 -25.59
CA PRO A 393 24.58 -16.84 -25.42
C PRO A 393 23.07 -17.02 -25.25
N ALA A 394 22.46 -16.20 -24.39
CA ALA A 394 21.04 -16.26 -24.05
C ALA A 394 20.52 -14.94 -23.48
N THR A 395 19.22 -14.86 -23.21
CA THR A 395 18.60 -13.71 -22.57
C THR A 395 18.05 -14.12 -21.20
N LEU A 396 18.58 -13.50 -20.17
CA LEU A 396 18.02 -13.58 -18.82
C LEU A 396 16.85 -12.60 -18.73
N GLU A 397 15.65 -13.12 -18.53
CA GLU A 397 14.43 -12.33 -18.40
C GLU A 397 14.19 -12.02 -16.93
N TYR A 398 14.16 -10.73 -16.61
CA TYR A 398 13.64 -10.24 -15.34
C TYR A 398 12.18 -9.85 -15.56
N ASN A 399 11.28 -10.72 -15.08
CA ASN A 399 9.85 -10.44 -15.03
C ASN A 399 9.47 -10.19 -13.56
N ARG A 400 9.35 -8.92 -13.20
CA ARG A 400 9.13 -8.47 -11.83
C ARG A 400 7.89 -9.12 -11.21
N THR A 401 6.82 -9.24 -11.98
CA THR A 401 5.53 -9.79 -11.51
C THR A 401 5.60 -11.31 -11.29
N ALA A 402 6.35 -12.04 -12.11
CA ALA A 402 6.48 -13.49 -12.00
C ALA A 402 7.42 -13.95 -10.87
N LEU A 403 8.28 -13.04 -10.40
CA LEU A 403 9.29 -13.31 -9.40
C LEU A 403 8.78 -13.02 -7.97
N ALA A 404 7.90 -12.03 -7.83
CA ALA A 404 7.18 -11.67 -6.59
C ALA A 404 6.13 -12.72 -6.21
#